data_AF-A0A819JD31-F1
#
_entry.id   AF-A0A819JD31-F1
#
_cell.length_a   1.000
_cell.length_b   1.000
_cell.length_c   1.000
_cell.angle_alpha   90.00
_cell.angle_beta   90.00
_cell.angle_gamma   90.00
#
_symmetry.space_group_name_H-M   'P 1'
#
loop_
_entity.id
_entity.type
_entity.pdbx_description
1 polymer ?
#
loop_
_entity_poly.entity_id
_entity_poly.type
_entity_poly.pdbx_seq_one_letter_code
_entity_poly.pdbx_strand_id
1 'polypeptide(L)'
;HQNLLKLCGVLNVPPPIDDDHSSRTITHILPVFESHKLNSMKNAIEEARSESNKRKFTVSGYGTWPKRGFSSLHGIVEIMSTGSSAKVLDLERLSKSCSIFTGALSSKHSNPTKYEEIKNKHKCEINHSSSSSIISFSHFYFNHIGPMEAEGIYRLFSRSERMYNV
;
A
#
# COMPACT_ATOMS: atom_id res chain seq x y z
N HIS A 1 22.01 22.11 -4.91
CA HIS A 1 22.28 21.54 -3.57
C HIS A 1 22.72 22.56 -2.51
N GLN A 2 23.70 23.45 -2.75
CA GLN A 2 24.23 24.37 -1.72
C GLN A 2 23.18 25.27 -1.03
N ASN A 3 22.21 25.82 -1.76
CA ASN A 3 21.17 26.68 -1.17
C ASN A 3 20.19 25.91 -0.29
N LEU A 4 19.92 24.64 -0.62
CA LEU A 4 19.05 23.77 0.15
C LEU A 4 19.71 23.36 1.47
N LEU A 5 21.02 23.08 1.45
CA LEU A 5 21.80 22.82 2.66
C LEU A 5 21.84 24.03 3.59
N LYS A 6 22.00 25.24 3.03
CA LYS A 6 21.93 26.49 3.80
C LYS A 6 20.55 26.68 4.44
N LEU A 7 19.47 26.43 3.69
CA LEU A 7 18.10 26.51 4.21
C LEU A 7 17.88 25.50 5.35
N CYS A 8 18.31 24.24 5.17
CA CYS A 8 18.22 23.22 6.21
C CYS A 8 19.00 23.62 7.47
N GLY A 9 20.19 24.22 7.31
CA GLY A 9 20.97 24.76 8.42
C GLY A 9 20.26 25.89 9.17
N VAL A 10 19.63 26.83 8.45
CA VAL A 10 18.83 27.92 9.06
C VAL A 10 17.62 27.37 9.81
N LEU A 11 16.97 26.35 9.26
CA LEU A 11 15.81 25.70 9.87
C LEU A 11 16.16 24.67 10.95
N ASN A 12 17.46 24.41 11.18
CA ASN A 12 17.97 23.36 12.05
C ASN A 12 17.34 21.98 11.77
N VAL A 13 17.12 21.67 10.49
CA VAL A 13 16.63 20.37 10.03
C VAL A 13 17.75 19.60 9.32
N PRO A 14 17.76 18.26 9.38
CA PRO A 14 18.77 17.48 8.69
C PRO A 14 18.77 17.78 7.19
N PRO A 15 19.94 17.76 6.54
CA PRO A 15 20.03 17.95 5.11
C PRO A 15 19.27 16.84 4.37
N PRO A 16 18.79 17.11 3.14
CA PRO A 16 18.12 16.10 2.34
C PRO A 16 19.06 14.93 2.09
N ILE A 17 18.55 13.72 2.32
CA ILE A 17 19.26 12.48 2.05
C ILE A 17 19.37 12.33 0.52
N ASP A 18 20.51 11.84 0.04
CA ASP A 18 20.69 11.50 -1.37
C ASP A 18 19.80 10.32 -1.77
N ASP A 19 19.35 10.28 -3.02
CA ASP A 19 18.46 9.26 -3.56
C ASP A 19 19.08 7.86 -3.44
N ASP A 20 20.40 7.73 -3.65
CA ASP A 20 21.12 6.45 -3.48
C ASP A 20 21.11 5.98 -2.03
N HIS A 21 21.40 6.90 -1.10
CA HIS A 21 21.40 6.57 0.32
C HIS A 21 19.99 6.16 0.80
N SER A 22 18.95 6.90 0.39
CA SER A 22 17.56 6.55 0.73
C SER A 22 17.17 5.16 0.20
N SER A 23 17.53 4.86 -1.05
CA SER A 23 17.27 3.57 -1.69
C SER A 23 17.98 2.42 -0.99
N ARG A 24 19.23 2.62 -0.58
CA ARG A 24 20.01 1.63 0.17
C ARG A 24 19.41 1.36 1.54
N THR A 25 19.05 2.42 2.27
CA THR A 25 18.40 2.31 3.58
C THR A 25 17.08 1.54 3.47
N ILE A 26 16.22 1.89 2.51
CA ILE A 26 14.97 1.19 2.24
C ILE A 26 15.24 -0.29 1.94
N THR A 27 16.22 -0.60 1.10
CA THR A 27 16.56 -1.99 0.74
C THR A 27 16.95 -2.85 1.95
N HIS A 28 17.64 -2.29 2.95
CA HIS A 28 18.05 -3.02 4.14
C HIS A 28 16.95 -3.13 5.19
N ILE A 29 16.12 -2.10 5.29
CA ILE A 29 15.07 -2.00 6.31
C ILE A 29 13.81 -2.75 5.91
N LEU A 30 13.43 -2.72 4.63
CA LEU A 30 12.20 -3.34 4.13
C LEU A 30 12.04 -4.82 4.53
N PRO A 31 13.04 -5.71 4.35
CA PRO A 31 12.88 -7.11 4.71
C PRO A 31 12.63 -7.31 6.21
N VAL A 32 13.30 -6.51 7.05
CA VAL A 32 13.11 -6.53 8.51
C VAL A 32 11.70 -6.09 8.86
N PHE A 33 11.22 -5.00 8.28
CA PHE A 33 9.85 -4.52 8.49
C PHE A 33 8.80 -5.51 7.98
N GLU A 34 9.01 -6.15 6.83
CA GLU A 34 8.10 -7.16 6.31
C GLU A 34 8.01 -8.37 7.23
N SER A 35 9.14 -8.85 7.76
CA SER A 35 9.17 -9.94 8.74
C SER A 35 8.45 -9.55 10.04
N HIS A 36 8.71 -8.34 10.54
CA HIS A 36 8.10 -7.84 11.77
C HIS A 36 6.59 -7.62 11.60
N LYS A 37 6.16 -7.07 10.46
CA LYS A 37 4.76 -6.91 10.08
C LYS A 37 4.02 -8.24 10.15
N LEU A 38 4.57 -9.29 9.55
CA LEU A 38 3.94 -10.62 9.56
C LEU A 38 3.81 -11.19 10.98
N ASN A 39 4.83 -11.03 11.81
CA ASN A 39 4.78 -11.48 13.20
C ASN A 39 3.79 -10.65 14.03
N SER A 40 3.78 -9.33 13.83
CA SER A 40 2.86 -8.41 14.51
C SER A 40 1.39 -8.73 14.18
N MET A 41 1.05 -8.95 12.91
CA MET A 41 -0.30 -9.32 12.50
C MET A 41 -0.72 -10.69 13.04
N LYS A 42 0.19 -11.68 13.07
CA LYS A 42 -0.08 -12.98 13.72
C LYS A 42 -0.41 -12.83 15.20
N ASN A 43 0.39 -12.05 15.92
CA ASN A 43 0.16 -11.79 17.35
C ASN A 43 -1.18 -11.07 17.56
N ALA A 44 -1.51 -10.09 16.71
CA ALA A 44 -2.78 -9.37 16.77
C ALA A 44 -4.00 -10.30 16.62
N ILE A 45 -3.90 -11.34 15.77
CA ILE A 45 -4.97 -12.34 15.62
C ILE A 45 -5.13 -13.18 16.90
N GLU A 46 -4.03 -13.65 17.49
CA GLU A 46 -4.08 -14.45 18.72
C GLU A 46 -4.66 -13.65 19.90
N GLU A 47 -4.31 -12.36 19.99
CA GLU A 47 -4.87 -11.46 20.99
C GLU A 47 -6.36 -11.17 20.75
N ALA A 48 -6.77 -10.91 19.50
CA ALA A 48 -8.19 -10.72 19.18
C ALA A 48 -9.02 -11.99 19.48
N ARG A 49 -8.42 -13.17 19.32
CA ARG A 49 -9.04 -14.45 19.65
C ARG A 49 -9.18 -14.66 21.16
N SER A 50 -8.18 -14.28 21.95
CA SER A 50 -8.23 -14.41 23.41
C SER A 50 -9.24 -13.44 24.02
N GLU A 51 -9.32 -12.20 23.52
CA GLU A 51 -10.29 -11.19 23.98
C GLU A 51 -11.74 -11.58 23.69
N SER A 52 -12.01 -12.11 22.50
CA SER A 52 -13.38 -12.45 22.09
C SER A 52 -13.87 -13.80 22.60
N ASN A 53 -12.97 -14.65 23.11
CA ASN A 53 -13.19 -16.06 23.45
C ASN A 53 -13.96 -16.84 22.35
N LYS A 54 -13.82 -16.40 21.09
CA LYS A 54 -14.56 -16.92 19.94
C LYS A 54 -13.58 -17.13 18.78
N ARG A 55 -13.86 -18.16 17.98
CA ARG A 55 -13.11 -18.41 16.74
C ARG A 55 -13.50 -17.44 15.61
N LYS A 56 -14.66 -16.78 15.74
CA LYS A 56 -15.17 -15.77 14.81
C LYS A 56 -15.36 -14.48 15.57
N PHE A 57 -14.74 -13.40 15.08
CA PHE A 57 -14.90 -12.07 15.62
C PHE A 57 -15.18 -11.08 14.48
N THR A 58 -15.78 -9.95 14.84
CA THR A 58 -16.10 -8.89 13.87
C THR A 58 -14.83 -8.11 13.56
N VAL A 59 -14.71 -7.70 12.30
CA VAL A 59 -13.60 -6.88 11.84
C VAL A 59 -14.12 -5.61 11.20
N SER A 60 -13.31 -4.57 11.23
CA SER A 60 -13.56 -3.31 10.54
C SER A 60 -12.55 -3.15 9.41
N GLY A 61 -13.01 -2.70 8.24
CA GLY A 61 -12.13 -2.35 7.11
C GLY A 61 -11.95 -0.85 7.01
N TYR A 62 -10.72 -0.38 6.76
CA TYR A 62 -10.41 1.04 6.58
C TYR A 62 -9.46 1.25 5.38
N GLY A 63 -9.73 2.27 4.57
CA GLY A 63 -8.82 2.73 3.51
C GLY A 63 -8.11 4.05 3.85
N THR A 64 -6.82 4.16 3.51
CA THR A 64 -6.04 5.40 3.63
C THR A 64 -5.27 5.73 2.35
N TRP A 65 -5.19 7.03 2.04
CA TRP A 65 -4.62 7.56 0.79
C TRP A 65 -3.68 8.74 1.08
N PRO A 66 -2.47 8.80 0.48
CA PRO A 66 -1.55 9.92 0.68
C PRO A 66 -2.07 11.27 0.18
N LYS A 67 -2.92 11.26 -0.85
CA LYS A 67 -3.58 12.47 -1.38
C LYS A 67 -5.07 12.39 -1.07
N ARG A 68 -5.65 13.48 -0.55
CA ARG A 68 -7.09 13.58 -0.35
C ARG A 68 -7.82 13.55 -1.70
N GLY A 69 -8.99 12.91 -1.71
CA GLY A 69 -9.86 12.82 -2.88
C GLY A 69 -9.54 11.63 -3.80
N PHE A 70 -10.37 11.46 -4.84
CA PHE A 70 -10.31 10.32 -5.77
C PHE A 70 -9.06 10.33 -6.68
N SER A 71 -8.16 11.31 -6.55
CA SER A 71 -6.94 11.44 -7.37
C SER A 71 -5.72 10.72 -6.81
N SER A 72 -5.85 9.94 -5.73
CA SER A 72 -4.70 9.22 -5.20
C SER A 72 -4.25 8.11 -6.17
N LEU A 73 -2.94 8.08 -6.41
CA LEU A 73 -2.30 7.03 -7.22
C LEU A 73 -1.94 5.80 -6.39
N HIS A 74 -1.93 5.94 -5.06
CA HIS A 74 -1.54 4.89 -4.13
C HIS A 74 -2.50 4.89 -2.95
N GLY A 75 -2.70 3.74 -2.34
CA GLY A 75 -3.07 3.69 -0.93
C GLY A 75 -3.12 2.30 -0.37
N ILE A 76 -3.67 2.24 0.84
CA ILE A 76 -3.57 1.09 1.71
C ILE A 76 -4.96 0.83 2.26
N VAL A 77 -5.35 -0.42 2.27
CA VAL A 77 -6.57 -0.90 2.89
C VAL A 77 -6.19 -1.88 3.97
N GLU A 78 -6.77 -1.73 5.15
CA GLU A 78 -6.49 -2.56 6.31
C GLU A 78 -7.77 -3.15 6.89
N ILE A 79 -7.64 -4.35 7.46
CA ILE A 79 -8.66 -4.98 8.28
C ILE A 79 -8.17 -5.00 9.71
N MET A 80 -9.02 -4.54 10.64
CA MET A 80 -8.72 -4.41 12.05
C MET A 80 -9.73 -5.15 12.92
N SER A 81 -9.30 -5.58 14.11
CA SER A 81 -10.20 -6.09 15.16
C SER A 81 -11.11 -4.96 15.69
N THR A 82 -12.35 -5.30 16.07
CA THR A 82 -13.31 -4.35 16.68
C THR A 82 -13.28 -4.35 18.21
N GLY A 83 -12.24 -4.93 18.83
CA GLY A 83 -12.09 -5.02 20.28
C GLY A 83 -11.72 -3.68 20.94
N SER A 84 -11.54 -3.69 22.25
CA SER A 84 -11.05 -2.52 23.01
C SER A 84 -9.64 -2.09 22.57
N SER A 85 -8.85 -3.04 22.06
CA SER A 85 -7.60 -2.79 21.36
C SER A 85 -7.78 -3.11 19.87
N ALA A 86 -8.11 -2.09 19.08
CA ALA A 86 -8.20 -2.24 17.63
C ALA A 86 -6.80 -2.45 17.05
N LYS A 87 -6.55 -3.63 16.48
CA LYS A 87 -5.26 -4.03 15.91
C LYS A 87 -5.41 -4.42 14.46
N VAL A 88 -4.40 -4.12 13.65
CA VAL A 88 -4.34 -4.49 12.23
C VAL A 88 -4.08 -6.00 12.12
N LEU A 89 -4.96 -6.68 11.41
CA LEU A 89 -4.94 -8.12 11.19
C LEU A 89 -4.43 -8.47 9.80
N ASP A 90 -4.77 -7.63 8.82
CA ASP A 90 -4.28 -7.77 7.45
C ASP A 90 -4.30 -6.42 6.72
N LEU A 91 -3.48 -6.29 5.68
CA LEU A 91 -3.42 -5.09 4.85
C LEU A 91 -3.15 -5.38 3.37
N GLU A 92 -3.65 -4.52 2.50
CA GLU A 92 -3.48 -4.55 1.05
C GLU A 92 -3.03 -3.18 0.56
N ARG A 93 -1.93 -3.16 -0.18
CA ARG A 93 -1.46 -1.95 -0.87
C ARG A 93 -1.97 -1.93 -2.29
N LEU A 94 -2.53 -0.81 -2.72
CA LEU A 94 -3.02 -0.59 -4.07
C LEU A 94 -2.26 0.55 -4.74
N SER A 95 -1.92 0.37 -6.02
CA SER A 95 -1.22 1.36 -6.83
C SER A 95 -1.77 1.42 -8.26
N LYS A 96 -1.98 2.65 -8.74
CA LYS A 96 -2.28 3.05 -10.13
C LYS A 96 -1.02 3.47 -10.90
N SER A 97 0.10 3.68 -10.22
CA SER A 97 1.30 4.23 -10.86
C SER A 97 2.56 3.50 -10.44
N CYS A 98 3.50 3.40 -11.37
CA CYS A 98 4.86 2.94 -11.09
C CYS A 98 5.83 3.98 -11.63
N SER A 99 6.71 4.49 -10.79
CA SER A 99 7.74 5.47 -11.16
C SER A 99 8.71 4.91 -12.21
N ILE A 100 9.11 3.65 -12.06
CA ILE A 100 10.01 2.96 -13.01
C ILE A 100 9.36 2.87 -14.38
N PHE A 101 8.11 2.40 -14.46
CA PHE A 101 7.41 2.29 -15.74
C PHE A 101 7.10 3.67 -16.35
N THR A 102 6.75 4.66 -15.53
CA THR A 102 6.52 6.04 -15.97
C THR A 102 7.80 6.65 -16.57
N GLY A 103 8.95 6.45 -15.93
CA GLY A 103 10.25 6.86 -16.47
C GLY A 103 10.68 6.07 -17.70
N ALA A 104 10.33 4.78 -17.79
CA ALA A 104 10.58 4.00 -19.00
C ALA A 104 9.77 4.54 -20.19
N LEU A 105 8.49 4.87 -19.97
CA LEU A 105 7.61 5.44 -21.00
C LEU A 105 8.14 6.77 -21.56
N SER A 106 8.70 7.65 -20.72
CA SER A 106 9.27 8.92 -21.21
C SER A 106 10.50 8.70 -22.10
N SER A 107 11.20 7.59 -21.94
CA SER A 107 12.34 7.19 -22.78
C SER A 107 11.96 6.34 -24.00
N LYS A 108 10.70 5.94 -24.17
CA LYS A 108 10.25 4.99 -25.22
C LYS A 108 10.68 5.38 -26.62
N HIS A 109 10.55 6.66 -26.97
CA HIS A 109 10.90 7.17 -28.30
C HIS A 109 12.39 7.54 -28.45
N SER A 110 13.05 7.89 -27.35
CA SER A 110 14.46 8.30 -27.34
C SER A 110 15.43 7.12 -27.25
N ASN A 111 15.05 6.06 -26.53
CA ASN A 111 15.86 4.87 -26.33
C ASN A 111 14.96 3.62 -26.21
N PRO A 112 14.51 3.07 -27.36
CA PRO A 112 13.57 1.95 -27.39
C PRO A 112 14.17 0.66 -26.81
N THR A 113 15.48 0.45 -26.96
CA THR A 113 16.18 -0.72 -26.39
C THR A 113 16.09 -0.72 -24.86
N LYS A 114 16.39 0.43 -24.23
CA LYS A 114 16.28 0.59 -22.76
C LYS A 114 14.84 0.41 -22.28
N TYR A 115 13.86 0.89 -23.05
CA TYR A 115 12.45 0.69 -22.73
C TYR A 115 12.06 -0.80 -22.69
N GLU A 116 12.42 -1.58 -23.72
CA GLU A 116 12.11 -3.02 -23.76
C GLU A 116 12.87 -3.79 -22.67
N GLU A 117 14.13 -3.44 -22.37
CA GLU A 117 14.86 -4.04 -21.25
C GLU A 117 14.16 -3.83 -19.90
N ILE A 118 13.72 -2.59 -19.62
CA ILE A 118 13.01 -2.28 -18.37
C ILE A 118 11.67 -3.03 -18.35
N LYS A 119 10.91 -2.99 -19.44
CA LYS A 119 9.61 -3.67 -19.54
C LYS A 119 9.73 -5.18 -19.29
N ASN A 120 10.79 -5.82 -19.77
CA ASN A 120 11.01 -7.26 -19.59
C ASN A 120 11.55 -7.63 -18.20
N LYS A 121 12.37 -6.77 -17.58
CA LYS A 121 12.98 -7.04 -16.27
C LYS A 121 12.14 -6.55 -15.09
N HIS A 122 11.29 -5.54 -15.30
CA HIS A 122 10.60 -4.86 -14.21
C HIS A 122 9.36 -5.62 -13.76
N LYS A 123 9.34 -6.03 -12.48
CA LYS A 123 8.13 -6.49 -11.82
C LYS A 123 7.29 -5.27 -11.44
N CYS A 124 6.27 -5.00 -12.25
CA CYS A 124 5.39 -3.85 -12.04
C CYS A 124 4.62 -3.94 -10.72
N GLU A 125 4.58 -2.83 -10.00
CA GLU A 125 3.84 -2.70 -8.74
C GLU A 125 2.42 -2.16 -8.92
N ILE A 126 2.05 -1.75 -10.15
CA ILE A 126 0.69 -1.35 -10.47
C ILE A 126 -0.19 -2.57 -10.34
N ASN A 127 -1.15 -2.50 -9.44
CA ASN A 127 -2.05 -3.60 -9.16
C ASN A 127 -3.51 -3.13 -9.08
N HIS A 128 -3.81 -1.90 -9.48
CA HIS A 128 -5.16 -1.36 -9.52
C HIS A 128 -5.33 -0.49 -10.77
N SER A 129 -6.31 -0.83 -11.59
CA SER A 129 -6.55 -0.22 -12.91
C SER A 129 -7.88 0.53 -13.00
N SER A 130 -8.73 0.48 -11.96
CA SER A 130 -10.07 1.07 -12.06
C SER A 130 -10.02 2.61 -12.01
N SER A 131 -10.89 3.21 -12.81
CA SER A 131 -11.06 4.66 -12.87
C SER A 131 -11.41 5.19 -11.48
N SER A 132 -10.82 6.32 -11.11
CA SER A 132 -11.18 7.11 -9.93
C SER A 132 -12.64 7.57 -9.90
N SER A 133 -13.40 7.28 -10.95
CA SER A 133 -14.80 7.63 -11.12
C SER A 133 -15.64 6.35 -11.27
N ILE A 134 -16.48 6.13 -10.25
CA ILE A 134 -17.79 5.47 -10.26
C ILE A 134 -17.97 4.41 -11.36
N ILE A 135 -17.97 3.14 -10.97
CA ILE A 135 -18.65 2.10 -11.76
C ILE A 135 -19.95 1.80 -11.03
N SER A 136 -21.07 2.25 -11.61
CA SER A 136 -22.40 1.80 -11.24
C SER A 136 -22.51 0.31 -11.53
N PHE A 137 -22.42 -0.53 -10.51
CA PHE A 137 -23.07 -1.83 -10.53
C PHE A 137 -23.90 -2.00 -9.26
N SER A 138 -25.16 -2.32 -9.50
CA SER A 138 -26.29 -2.35 -8.60
C SER A 138 -26.12 -3.27 -7.37
N HIS A 139 -26.62 -2.77 -6.23
CA HIS A 139 -27.22 -3.50 -5.11
C HIS A 139 -26.32 -4.37 -4.19
N PHE A 140 -25.60 -3.74 -3.26
CA PHE A 140 -25.77 -3.82 -1.78
C PHE A 140 -24.55 -3.15 -1.08
N TYR A 141 -24.81 -2.08 -0.31
CA TYR A 141 -23.95 -1.54 0.77
C TYR A 141 -22.51 -1.04 0.52
N PHE A 142 -22.18 -0.23 -0.50
CA PHE A 142 -20.91 0.53 -0.48
C PHE A 142 -20.97 1.85 -1.28
N ASN A 143 -21.69 2.87 -0.81
CA ASN A 143 -21.86 4.14 -1.55
C ASN A 143 -20.91 5.30 -1.16
N HIS A 144 -19.91 5.07 -0.31
CA HIS A 144 -18.94 6.13 0.06
C HIS A 144 -17.47 5.69 0.03
N ILE A 145 -17.22 4.44 -0.32
CA ILE A 145 -15.88 3.85 -0.33
C ILE A 145 -15.23 4.09 -1.70
N GLY A 146 -14.04 4.69 -1.72
CA GLY A 146 -13.30 4.90 -2.97
C GLY A 146 -13.06 3.56 -3.69
N PRO A 147 -12.97 3.51 -5.03
CA PRO A 147 -12.88 2.26 -5.79
C PRO A 147 -11.69 1.37 -5.36
N MET A 148 -10.60 1.98 -4.89
CA MET A 148 -9.48 1.26 -4.30
C MET A 148 -9.83 0.65 -2.93
N GLU A 149 -10.59 1.30 -2.05
CA GLU A 149 -10.94 0.72 -0.75
C GLU A 149 -11.88 -0.47 -0.90
N ALA A 150 -12.90 -0.39 -1.77
CA ALA A 150 -13.78 -1.52 -2.05
C ALA A 150 -12.99 -2.73 -2.61
N GLU A 151 -12.13 -2.47 -3.59
CA GLU A 151 -11.30 -3.52 -4.19
C GLU A 151 -10.29 -4.10 -3.19
N GLY A 152 -9.67 -3.26 -2.35
CA GLY A 152 -8.74 -3.72 -1.34
C GLY A 152 -9.43 -4.59 -0.28
N ILE A 153 -10.60 -4.19 0.20
CA ILE A 153 -11.40 -4.99 1.14
C ILE A 153 -11.73 -6.34 0.49
N TYR A 154 -12.21 -6.35 -0.75
CA TYR A 154 -12.49 -7.59 -1.48
C TYR A 154 -11.27 -8.51 -1.56
N ARG A 155 -10.10 -7.97 -1.93
CA ARG A 155 -8.84 -8.73 -2.03
C ARG A 155 -8.40 -9.33 -0.71
N LEU A 156 -8.59 -8.61 0.39
CA LEU A 156 -8.29 -9.10 1.73
C LEU A 156 -9.15 -10.30 2.09
N PHE A 157 -10.47 -10.21 1.88
CA PHE A 157 -11.37 -11.34 2.12
C PHE A 157 -11.08 -12.53 1.19
N SER A 158 -10.95 -12.31 -0.13
CA SER A 158 -10.61 -13.38 -1.07
C SER A 158 -9.23 -14.02 -0.78
N ARG A 159 -8.29 -13.28 -0.18
CA ARG A 159 -7.03 -13.85 0.30
C ARG A 159 -7.27 -14.80 1.47
N SER A 160 -8.12 -14.42 2.42
CA SER A 160 -8.51 -15.28 3.55
C SER A 160 -9.18 -16.57 3.07
N GLU A 161 -10.14 -16.48 2.15
CA GLU A 161 -10.84 -17.64 1.57
C GLU A 161 -9.84 -18.59 0.90
N ARG A 162 -8.92 -18.07 0.08
CA ARG A 162 -7.89 -18.90 -0.59
C ARG A 162 -6.91 -19.58 0.36
N MET A 163 -6.55 -18.92 1.46
CA MET A 163 -5.54 -19.44 2.39
C MET A 163 -6.13 -20.42 3.40
N TYR A 164 -7.38 -20.20 3.82
CA TYR A 164 -7.98 -20.91 4.94
C TYR A 164 -9.25 -21.69 4.59
N ASN A 165 -9.71 -21.61 3.33
CA ASN A 165 -10.92 -22.27 2.83
C ASN A 165 -12.15 -21.97 3.71
N VAL A 166 -12.30 -20.69 4.05
CA VAL A 166 -13.40 -20.12 4.84
C VAL A 166 -14.36 -19.34 3.96
#